data_AF-A0A9E4L1Q5-F1
#
_entry.id   AF-A0A9E4L1Q5-F1
#
_cell.length_a   1.000
_cell.length_b   1.000
_cell.length_c   1.000
_cell.angle_alpha   90.00
_cell.angle_beta   90.00
_cell.angle_gamma   90.00
#
_symmetry.space_group_name_H-M   'P 1'
#
loop_
_entity.id
_entity.type
_entity.pdbx_description
1 polymer ?
#
loop_
_entity_poly.entity_id
_entity_poly.type
_entity_poly.pdbx_seq_one_letter_code
_entity_poly.pdbx_strand_id
1 'polypeptide(L)' 'MPRPFIMAQISDCHVGERGGAIDRRFRSGRRLGAAARDIMALEPRPDIVIATGDLVHDGQPA' A
#
# COMPACT_ATOMS: atom_id res chain seq x y z
N MET A 1 -1.26 32.06 0.66
CA MET A 1 -2.14 31.06 1.29
C MET A 1 -1.33 29.78 1.47
N PRO A 2 -1.42 29.05 2.60
CA PRO A 2 -0.73 27.78 2.75
C PRO A 2 -1.24 26.78 1.71
N ARG A 3 -0.37 25.87 1.23
CA ARG A 3 -0.79 24.83 0.29
C ARG A 3 -1.84 23.90 0.93
N PRO A 4 -2.74 23.29 0.16
CA PRO A 4 -3.66 22.28 0.68
C PRO A 4 -2.93 21.11 1.35
N PHE A 5 -3.54 20.54 2.38
CA PHE A 5 -3.14 19.26 2.94
C PHE A 5 -3.66 18.13 2.05
N ILE A 6 -2.79 17.19 1.68
CA ILE A 6 -3.12 16.10 0.75
C ILE A 6 -2.96 14.75 1.44
N MET A 7 -4.02 13.96 1.40
CA MET A 7 -4.04 12.59 1.91
C MET A 7 -4.16 11.62 0.75
N ALA A 8 -3.28 10.61 0.72
CA ALA A 8 -3.47 9.43 -0.10
C ALA A 8 -4.08 8.32 0.76
N GLN A 9 -5.15 7.69 0.28
CA GLN A 9 -5.76 6.54 0.94
C GLN A 9 -5.54 5.30 0.10
N ILE A 10 -5.07 4.23 0.74
CA ILE A 10 -4.96 2.89 0.17
C ILE A 10 -5.72 1.90 1.06
N SER A 11 -6.11 0.76 0.52
CA SER A 11 -6.86 -0.25 1.26
C SER A 11 -6.56 -1.64 0.68
N ASP A 12 -6.96 -2.69 1.39
CA ASP A 12 -7.03 -4.06 0.88
C ASP A 12 -5.69 -4.55 0.31
N CYS A 13 -4.62 -4.30 1.08
CA CYS A 13 -3.27 -4.62 0.63
C CYS A 13 -3.06 -6.13 0.49
N HIS A 14 -3.72 -6.92 1.35
CA HIS A 14 -3.65 -8.37 1.45
C HIS A 14 -2.25 -8.91 1.18
N VAL A 15 -1.25 -8.35 1.86
CA VAL A 15 0.12 -8.86 1.74
C VAL A 15 0.12 -10.29 2.27
N GLY A 16 0.55 -11.22 1.42
CA GLY A 16 0.71 -12.63 1.78
C GLY A 16 2.19 -12.98 1.98
N GLU A 17 2.43 -14.15 2.58
CA GLU A 17 3.78 -14.67 2.77
C GLU A 17 4.51 -14.82 1.43
N ARG A 18 5.81 -14.46 1.42
CA ARG A 18 6.64 -14.50 0.22
C ARG A 18 6.74 -15.93 -0.31
N GLY A 19 6.42 -16.10 -1.59
CA GLY A 19 6.38 -17.42 -2.20
C GLY A 19 5.16 -18.25 -1.83
N GLY A 20 4.26 -17.79 -0.96
CA GLY A 20 2.98 -18.44 -0.64
C GLY A 20 1.97 -18.37 -1.79
N ALA A 21 0.78 -18.96 -1.61
CA ALA A 21 -0.25 -19.03 -2.66
C ALA A 21 -0.70 -17.64 -3.13
N ILE A 22 -0.96 -16.73 -2.19
CA ILE A 22 -1.39 -15.35 -2.46
C ILE A 22 -0.30 -14.56 -3.17
N ASP A 23 0.94 -14.62 -2.70
CA ASP A 23 2.05 -13.93 -3.35
C ASP A 23 2.27 -14.47 -4.77
N ARG A 24 2.32 -15.79 -4.96
CA ARG A 24 2.50 -16.37 -6.30
C ARG A 24 1.41 -15.95 -7.27
N ARG A 25 0.15 -15.88 -6.82
CA ARG A 25 -1.00 -15.55 -7.67
C ARG A 25 -1.18 -14.06 -7.91
N PHE A 26 -1.18 -13.27 -6.83
CA PHE A 26 -1.55 -11.84 -6.87
C PHE A 26 -0.35 -10.91 -6.76
N ARG A 27 0.78 -11.41 -6.26
CA ARG A 27 2.01 -10.63 -6.03
C ARG A 27 1.70 -9.36 -5.22
N SER A 28 0.85 -9.47 -4.20
CA SER A 28 0.29 -8.34 -3.46
C SER A 28 1.37 -7.45 -2.85
N GLY A 29 2.42 -8.04 -2.27
CA GLY A 29 3.57 -7.28 -1.77
C GLY A 29 4.30 -6.47 -2.87
N ARG A 30 4.49 -7.04 -4.06
CA ARG A 30 5.09 -6.31 -5.21
C ARG A 30 4.18 -5.17 -5.68
N ARG A 31 2.87 -5.39 -5.72
CA ARG A 31 1.89 -4.37 -6.14
C ARG A 31 1.80 -3.23 -5.14
N LEU A 32 1.73 -3.53 -3.85
CA LEU A 32 1.79 -2.51 -2.80
C LEU A 32 3.07 -1.69 -2.89
N GLY A 33 4.22 -2.34 -3.11
CA GLY A 33 5.49 -1.64 -3.32
C GLY A 33 5.51 -0.78 -4.58
N ALA A 34 4.76 -1.10 -5.63
CA ALA A 34 4.61 -0.23 -6.81
C ALA A 34 3.72 0.97 -6.47
N ALA A 35 2.55 0.75 -5.86
CA ALA A 35 1.65 1.81 -5.44
C ALA A 35 2.33 2.82 -4.50
N ALA A 36 3.13 2.33 -3.54
CA ALA A 36 3.89 3.20 -2.65
C ALA A 36 4.90 4.08 -3.41
N ARG A 37 5.58 3.53 -4.45
CA ARG A 37 6.50 4.32 -5.29
C ARG A 37 5.75 5.38 -6.09
N ASP A 38 4.61 5.01 -6.68
CA ASP A 38 3.80 5.92 -7.47
C ASP A 38 3.28 7.08 -6.61
N ILE A 39 2.79 6.79 -5.39
CA ILE A 39 2.35 7.79 -4.42
C ILE A 39 3.50 8.74 -4.04
N MET A 40 4.69 8.20 -3.76
CA MET A 40 5.87 8.99 -3.38
C MET A 40 6.38 9.90 -4.50
N ALA A 41 6.05 9.59 -5.76
CA ALA A 41 6.43 10.33 -6.95
C ALA A 41 5.41 11.41 -7.35
N LEU A 42 4.24 11.50 -6.71
CA LEU A 42 3.26 12.55 -6.96
C LEU A 42 3.84 13.94 -6.63
N GLU A 43 3.46 14.93 -7.44
CA GLU A 43 3.73 16.35 -7.21
C GLU A 43 2.41 17.13 -7.31
N PRO A 44 1.93 17.76 -6.22
CA PRO A 44 2.51 17.75 -4.88
C PRO A 44 2.50 16.37 -4.22
N ARG A 45 3.55 16.08 -3.44
CA ARG A 45 3.62 14.86 -2.63
C ARG A 45 2.57 14.90 -1.51
N PRO A 46 1.82 13.80 -1.27
CA PRO A 46 0.91 13.71 -0.14
C PRO A 46 1.60 13.91 1.21
N ASP A 47 0.91 14.55 2.14
CA ASP A 47 1.37 14.77 3.52
C ASP A 47 1.22 13.53 4.38
N ILE A 48 0.25 12.68 4.06
CA ILE A 48 -0.01 11.43 4.77
C ILE A 48 -0.55 10.36 3.82
N VAL A 49 -0.20 9.11 4.12
CA VAL A 49 -0.81 7.93 3.51
C VAL A 49 -1.55 7.17 4.61
N ILE A 50 -2.82 6.85 4.39
CA ILE A 50 -3.63 6.02 5.31
C ILE A 50 -3.96 4.70 4.63
N ALA A 51 -3.67 3.59 5.30
CA ALA A 51 -4.09 2.25 4.90
C ALA A 51 -5.27 1.80 5.76
N THR A 52 -6.44 1.55 5.16
CA THR A 52 -7.71 1.46 5.90
C THR A 52 -8.15 0.07 6.36
N GLY A 53 -7.49 -1.01 5.94
CA GLY A 53 -7.89 -2.35 6.33
C GLY A 53 -7.26 -3.43 5.47
N ASP A 54 -7.45 -4.69 5.88
CA ASP A 54 -7.00 -5.88 5.16
C ASP A 54 -5.55 -5.78 4.70
N LEU A 55 -4.68 -5.38 5.64
CA LEU A 55 -3.28 -5.10 5.38
C LEU A 55 -2.50 -6.38 5.03
N VAL A 56 -2.77 -7.44 5.77
CA VAL A 56 -2.16 -8.78 5.64
C VAL A 56 -3.27 -9.77 5.35
N HIS A 57 -3.03 -10.71 4.42
CA HIS A 57 -4.08 -11.63 3.98
C HIS A 57 -4.54 -12.58 5.09
N ASP A 58 -3.61 -13.23 5.79
CA ASP A 58 -3.90 -14.24 6.81
C ASP A 58 -3.85 -13.69 8.26
N GLY A 59 -3.62 -12.38 8.41
CA GLY A 59 -3.46 -11.72 9.71
C GLY A 59 -2.28 -12.21 10.55
N GLN A 60 -1.32 -12.92 9.95
CA GLN A 60 -0.16 -13.47 10.66
C GLN A 60 1.01 -12.48 10.70
N PRO A 61 1.83 -12.50 11.76
CA PRO A 61 3.11 -11.81 11.77
C PRO A 61 4.06 -12.41 10.71
N ALA A 62 5.04 -11.61 10.30
CA ALA A 62 6.12 -12.03 9.42
C ALA A 62 7.25 -12.74 10.18
#